data_AF-A0A0B8QRL2-F1
#
_entry.id   AF-A0A0B8QRL2-F1
#
_cell.length_a   1.000
_cell.length_b   1.000
_cell.length_c   1.000
_cell.angle_alpha   90.00
_cell.angle_beta   90.00
_cell.angle_gamma   90.00
#
_symmetry.space_group_name_H-M   'P 1'
#
loop_
_entity.id
_entity.type
_entity.pdbx_description
1 polymer ?
#
loop_
_entity_poly.entity_id
_entity_poly.type
_entity_poly.pdbx_seq_one_letter_code
_entity_poly.pdbx_strand_id
1 'polypeptide(L)' 'MKKPLIVQKFGGTSVGSVERIRAVAEQVIKSKNEGNQILVVVSAMSGETNRLQGLAYEVDNVPMPES' A
#
# COMPACT_ATOMS: atom_id res chain seq x y z
N MET A 1 -28.78 11.93 -3.45
CA MET A 1 -28.15 11.09 -2.39
C MET A 1 -26.65 11.24 -2.47
N LYS A 2 -25.96 11.29 -1.31
CA LYS A 2 -24.50 11.39 -1.26
C LYS A 2 -23.90 10.02 -1.64
N LYS A 3 -22.95 9.98 -2.58
CA LYS A 3 -22.30 8.74 -3.00
C LYS A 3 -21.50 8.15 -1.83
N PRO A 4 -21.49 6.81 -1.63
CA PRO A 4 -20.70 6.20 -0.56
C PRO A 4 -19.21 6.41 -0.81
N LEU A 5 -18.47 6.76 0.26
CA LEU A 5 -17.02 6.79 0.29
C LEU A 5 -16.50 5.45 0.83
N ILE A 6 -15.77 4.71 -0.01
CA ILE A 6 -15.19 3.41 0.32
C ILE A 6 -13.69 3.59 0.48
N VAL A 7 -13.15 3.12 1.61
CA VAL A 7 -11.71 3.02 1.84
C VAL A 7 -11.26 1.60 1.52
N GLN A 8 -10.36 1.45 0.56
CA GLN A 8 -9.77 0.16 0.21
C GLN A 8 -8.30 0.14 0.65
N LYS A 9 -7.95 -0.78 1.55
CA LYS A 9 -6.56 -0.95 2.04
C LYS A 9 -5.93 -2.19 1.44
N PHE A 10 -4.73 -2.04 0.88
CA PHE A 10 -3.93 -3.14 0.33
C PHE A 10 -2.61 -3.27 1.10
N GLY A 11 -2.30 -4.48 1.58
CA GLY A 11 -1.05 -4.77 2.27
C GLY A 11 0.12 -4.99 1.31
N GLY A 12 1.35 -5.05 1.84
CA GLY A 12 2.57 -5.16 1.02
C GLY A 12 2.62 -6.41 0.14
N THR A 13 1.99 -7.52 0.56
CA THR A 13 1.84 -8.73 -0.26
C THR A 13 0.91 -8.51 -1.46
N SER A 14 -0.15 -7.72 -1.30
CA SER A 14 -1.08 -7.35 -2.37
C SER A 14 -0.48 -6.40 -3.41
N VAL A 15 0.64 -5.74 -3.09
CA VAL A 15 1.34 -4.82 -4.00
C VAL A 15 2.80 -5.23 -4.25
N GLY A 16 3.17 -6.47 -3.93
CA GLY A 16 4.56 -6.93 -3.94
C GLY A 16 5.19 -7.11 -5.33
N SER A 17 4.41 -6.99 -6.41
CA SER A 17 4.92 -7.00 -7.78
C SER A 17 4.09 -6.07 -8.67
N VAL A 18 4.61 -5.75 -9.85
CA VAL A 18 3.91 -4.89 -10.81
C VAL A 18 2.59 -5.53 -11.26
N GLU A 19 2.56 -6.85 -11.46
CA GLU A 19 1.36 -7.61 -11.83
C GLU A 19 0.29 -7.51 -10.74
N ARG A 20 0.70 -7.61 -9.47
CA ARG A 20 -0.22 -7.47 -8.33
C ARG A 20 -0.76 -6.04 -8.20
N ILE A 21 0.09 -5.04 -8.44
CA ILE A 21 -0.35 -3.63 -8.47
C ILE A 21 -1.39 -3.41 -9.59
N ARG A 22 -1.20 -4.00 -10.77
CA ARG A 22 -2.20 -3.94 -11.86
C ARG A 22 -3.52 -4.57 -11.45
N ALA A 23 -3.49 -5.75 -10.82
CA ALA A 23 -4.71 -6.42 -10.33
C ALA A 23 -5.45 -5.58 -9.27
N VAL A 24 -4.72 -4.93 -8.36
CA VAL A 24 -5.29 -3.98 -7.39
C VAL A 24 -5.93 -2.77 -8.09
N ALA A 25 -5.26 -2.22 -9.11
CA ALA A 25 -5.78 -1.09 -9.87
C ALA A 25 -7.09 -1.46 -10.60
N GLU A 26 -7.18 -2.64 -11.21
CA GLU A 26 -8.40 -3.14 -11.85
C GLU A 26 -9.56 -3.24 -10.85
N GLN A 27 -9.30 -3.75 -9.63
CA GLN A 27 -10.30 -3.82 -8.57
C GLN A 27 -10.81 -2.43 -8.13
N VAL A 28 -9.91 -1.46 -8.00
CA VAL A 28 -10.25 -0.07 -7.66
C VAL A 28 -11.08 0.58 -8.77
N ILE A 29 -10.68 0.40 -10.03
CA ILE A 29 -11.38 0.93 -11.20
C ILE A 29 -12.80 0.35 -11.27
N LYS A 30 -12.95 -0.97 -11.07
CA LYS A 30 -14.27 -1.60 -11.03
C LYS A 30 -15.17 -0.96 -9.98
N SER A 31 -14.68 -0.80 -8.75
CA SER A 31 -15.46 -0.20 -7.67
C SER A 31 -15.80 1.28 -7.92
N LYS A 32 -14.91 2.03 -8.57
CA LYS A 32 -15.19 3.40 -9.03
C LYS A 32 -16.27 3.43 -10.11
N ASN A 33 -16.24 2.50 -11.07
CA ASN A 33 -17.22 2.40 -12.15
C ASN A 33 -18.62 2.01 -11.66
N GLU A 34 -18.71 1.31 -10.53
CA GLU A 34 -19.97 1.06 -9.80
C GLU A 34 -20.56 2.34 -9.16
N GLY A 35 -19.87 3.48 -9.27
CA GLY A 35 -20.35 4.80 -8.85
C GLY A 35 -19.92 5.22 -7.45
N ASN A 36 -19.06 4.43 -6.79
CA ASN A 36 -18.53 4.72 -5.46
C ASN A 36 -17.45 5.82 -5.51
N GLN A 37 -17.33 6.60 -4.44
CA GLN A 37 -16.13 7.41 -4.20
C GLN A 37 -15.10 6.51 -3.53
N ILE A 38 -13.86 6.47 -4.03
CA ILE A 38 -12.84 5.55 -3.52
C ILE A 38 -11.66 6.33 -2.94
N LEU A 39 -11.20 5.92 -1.76
CA LEU A 39 -9.90 6.26 -1.19
C LEU A 39 -9.08 4.98 -1.06
N VAL A 40 -7.86 4.98 -1.57
CA VAL A 40 -6.98 3.80 -1.56
C VAL A 40 -5.81 4.06 -0.62
N VAL A 41 -5.54 3.10 0.27
CA VAL A 41 -4.37 3.10 1.15
C VAL A 41 -3.51 1.88 0.79
N VAL A 42 -2.23 2.11 0.53
CA VAL A 42 -1.27 1.03 0.23
C VAL A 42 -0.14 1.04 1.25
N SER A 43 0.30 -0.16 1.65
CA SER A 43 1.58 -0.34 2.36
C SER A 43 2.74 -0.38 1.36
N ALA A 44 3.98 -0.25 1.84
CA ALA A 44 5.17 -0.53 1.03
C ALA A 44 5.12 -1.95 0.44
N MET A 45 5.77 -2.14 -0.72
CA MET A 45 5.88 -3.46 -1.34
C MET A 45 6.53 -4.46 -0.37
N SER A 46 6.10 -5.72 -0.44
CA SER A 46 6.60 -6.78 0.45
C SER A 46 8.14 -6.80 0.50
N GLY A 47 8.70 -6.67 1.70
CA GLY A 47 10.15 -6.67 1.92
C GLY A 47 10.82 -5.29 1.90
N GLU A 48 10.20 -4.25 1.32
CA GLU A 48 10.86 -2.95 1.18
C GLU A 48 11.03 -2.21 2.51
N THR A 49 10.08 -2.32 3.45
CA THR A 49 10.26 -1.77 4.81
C THR A 49 11.46 -2.40 5.50
N ASN A 50 11.58 -3.73 5.45
CA ASN A 50 12.70 -4.45 6.06
C ASN A 50 14.03 -4.14 5.37
N ARG A 51 14.02 -3.95 4.03
CA ARG A 51 15.21 -3.54 3.27
C ARG A 51 15.69 -2.16 3.69
N LEU A 52 14.79 -1.19 3.81
CA LEU A 52 15.13 0.16 4.28
C LEU A 52 15.66 0.13 5.72
N GLN A 53 15.05 -0.68 6.57
CA GLN A 53 15.50 -0.86 7.94
C GLN A 53 16.91 -1.48 8.00
N GLY A 54 17.19 -2.48 7.17
CA GLY A 54 18.53 -3.07 7.03
C GLY A 54 19.60 -2.06 6.59
N LEU A 55 19.29 -1.24 5.58
CA LEU A 55 20.20 -0.16 5.14
C LEU A 55 20.44 0.88 6.24
N ALA A 56 19.44 1.21 7.06
CA ALA A 56 19.62 2.11 8.18
C ALA A 56 20.60 1.54 9.22
N TYR A 57 20.48 0.23 9.53
CA TYR A 57 21.39 -0.47 10.43
C TYR A 57 22.84 -0.55 9.91
N GLU A 58 23.04 -0.61 8.58
CA GLU A 58 24.39 -0.57 7.99
C GLU A 58 25.06 0.80 8.14
N VAL A 59 24.28 1.87 8.26
CA VAL A 59 24.78 3.25 8.36
C VAL A 59 24.94 3.69 9.82
N ASP A 60 24.03 3.28 10.71
CA ASP A 60 24.06 3.63 12.14
C ASP A 60 23.60 2.45 13.01
N ASN A 61 24.39 2.12 14.05
CA ASN A 61 24.08 1.05 15.00
C ASN A 61 23.03 1.46 16.05
N VAL A 62 22.59 2.72 16.08
CA VAL A 62 21.49 3.20 16.93
C VAL A 62 20.36 3.72 16.04
N PRO A 63 19.40 2.88 15.61
CA PRO A 63 18.22 3.38 14.94
C PRO A 63 17.42 4.21 15.94
N MET A 64 16.92 5.35 15.50
CA MET A 64 15.93 6.10 16.27
C MET A 64 14.80 5.15 16.70
N PRO A 65 14.43 5.12 18.00
CA PRO A 65 13.37 4.23 18.46
C PRO A 65 12.07 4.57 17.73
N GLU A 66 11.33 3.54 17.32
CA GLU A 66 9.96 3.74 16.86
C GLU A 66 9.16 4.31 18.04
N SER A 67 8.66 5.53 17.86
CA SER A 67 7.78 6.20 18.81
C SER A 67 6.42 5.54 18.87
#